data_AF-A0A938NP92-F1
#
_entry.id   AF-A0A938NP92-F1
#
_cell.length_a   1.000
_cell.length_b   1.000
_cell.length_c   1.000
_cell.angle_alpha   90.00
_cell.angle_beta   90.00
_cell.angle_gamma   90.00
#
_symmetry.space_group_name_H-M   'P 1'
#
loop_
_entity.id
_entity.type
_entity.pdbx_description
1 polymer ?
#
loop_
_entity_poly.entity_id
_entity_poly.type
_entity_poly.pdbx_seq_one_letter_code
_entity_poly.pdbx_strand_id
1 'polypeptide(L)'
;MFYKLAADFVILIHFMWIVFLIVGAFIGKNYYSVKIFHIVGLGFAVIIQIFGWYCPLTYLEVWLRQRHDPLLAYSGSFIMHYIEKFVYIELPPWIIFVLTFILILLSAYIYYARNKHVSKR
;
A
#
# COMPACT_ATOMS: atom_id res chain seq x y z
N MET A 1 23.29 -8.25 -8.68
CA MET A 1 23.25 -6.96 -7.96
C MET A 1 22.09 -6.04 -8.38
N PHE A 2 21.97 -5.61 -9.64
CA PHE A 2 20.91 -4.66 -10.07
C PHE A 2 19.49 -5.15 -9.77
N TYR A 3 19.16 -6.40 -10.11
CA TYR A 3 17.85 -7.00 -9.84
C TYR A 3 17.49 -7.06 -8.35
N LYS A 4 18.48 -7.27 -7.47
CA LYS A 4 18.29 -7.23 -6.01
C LYS A 4 17.93 -5.83 -5.54
N LEU A 5 18.66 -4.82 -6.00
CA LEU A 5 18.37 -3.43 -5.66
C LEU A 5 16.97 -3.02 -6.13
N ALA A 6 16.59 -3.42 -7.35
CA ALA A 6 15.26 -3.19 -7.88
C ALA A 6 14.17 -3.88 -7.03
N ALA A 7 14.38 -5.13 -6.60
CA ALA A 7 13.44 -5.83 -5.70
C ALA A 7 13.31 -5.11 -4.35
N ASP A 8 14.44 -4.69 -3.76
CA ASP A 8 14.49 -3.91 -2.52
C ASP A 8 13.71 -2.56 -2.68
N PHE A 9 13.78 -1.91 -3.84
CA PHE A 9 12.98 -0.72 -4.12
C PHE A 9 11.48 -1.03 -4.28
N VAL A 10 11.11 -2.15 -4.91
CA VAL A 10 9.70 -2.53 -5.09
C VAL A 10 9.04 -2.78 -3.74
N ILE A 11 9.69 -3.51 -2.83
CA ILE A 11 9.14 -3.74 -1.48
C ILE A 11 9.03 -2.43 -0.69
N LEU A 12 10.00 -1.52 -0.84
CA LEU A 12 9.93 -0.19 -0.22
C LEU A 12 8.74 0.61 -0.76
N ILE A 13 8.52 0.62 -2.08
CA ILE A 13 7.36 1.29 -2.69
C ILE A 13 6.06 0.65 -2.22
N HIS A 14 6.00 -0.68 -2.11
CA HIS A 14 4.82 -1.38 -1.59
C HIS A 14 4.53 -0.98 -0.14
N PHE A 15 5.56 -0.91 0.70
CA PHE A 15 5.41 -0.42 2.07
C PHE A 15 4.93 1.03 2.12
N MET A 16 5.52 1.92 1.31
CA MET A 16 5.11 3.32 1.21
C MET A 16 3.66 3.45 0.73
N TRP A 17 3.21 2.57 -0.16
CA TRP A 17 1.81 2.50 -0.59
C TRP A 17 0.88 2.18 0.58
N ILE A 18 1.20 1.17 1.39
CA ILE A 18 0.40 0.82 2.58
C ILE A 18 0.34 2.00 3.55
N VAL A 19 1.48 2.61 3.87
CA VAL A 19 1.54 3.79 4.73
C VAL A 19 0.72 4.93 4.16
N PHE A 20 0.82 5.18 2.85
CA PHE A 20 0.04 6.20 2.16
C PHE A 20 -1.47 5.95 2.26
N LEU A 21 -1.94 4.71 2.14
CA LEU A 21 -3.37 4.42 2.34
C LEU A 21 -3.85 4.74 3.76
N ILE A 22 -3.00 4.52 4.77
CA ILE A 22 -3.32 4.78 6.19
C ILE A 22 -3.35 6.28 6.48
N VAL A 23 -2.32 7.03 6.10
CA VAL A 23 -2.18 8.45 6.49
C VAL A 23 -2.64 9.44 5.41
N GLY A 24 -2.89 8.95 4.19
CA GLY A 24 -3.14 9.78 3.01
C GLY A 24 -4.37 10.68 3.13
N ALA A 25 -5.39 10.29 3.90
CA ALA A 25 -6.55 11.13 4.17
C ALA A 25 -6.19 12.44 4.89
N PHE A 26 -5.23 12.40 5.83
CA PHE A 26 -4.79 13.59 6.56
C PHE A 26 -4.01 14.57 5.68
N ILE A 27 -3.30 14.06 4.67
CA ILE A 27 -2.54 14.87 3.72
C ILE A 27 -3.49 15.38 2.62
N GLY A 28 -4.33 14.50 2.08
CA GLY A 28 -5.30 14.77 1.02
C GLY A 28 -6.37 15.80 1.42
N LYS A 29 -6.65 15.99 2.72
CA LYS A 29 -7.56 17.06 3.16
C LYS A 29 -7.08 18.47 2.79
N ASN A 30 -5.76 18.65 2.65
CA ASN A 30 -5.15 19.94 2.34
C ASN A 30 -4.73 20.05 0.86
N TYR A 31 -4.46 18.92 0.19
CA TYR A 31 -3.97 18.89 -1.18
C TYR A 31 -4.89 18.06 -2.07
N TYR A 32 -5.54 18.72 -3.03
CA TYR A 32 -6.52 18.06 -3.92
C TYR A 32 -5.92 16.92 -4.74
N SER A 33 -4.70 17.10 -5.28
CA SER A 33 -4.01 16.05 -6.02
C SER A 33 -3.78 14.80 -5.17
N VAL A 34 -3.34 14.98 -3.91
CA VAL A 34 -3.12 13.87 -2.97
C VAL A 34 -4.44 13.16 -2.65
N LYS A 35 -5.53 13.91 -2.50
CA LYS A 35 -6.87 13.32 -2.31
C LYS A 35 -7.27 12.41 -3.47
N ILE A 36 -7.05 12.84 -4.72
CA ILE A 36 -7.36 12.00 -5.90
C ILE A 36 -6.53 10.72 -5.85
N PHE A 37 -5.20 10.82 -5.68
CA PHE A 37 -4.33 9.66 -5.62
C PHE A 37 -4.71 8.71 -4.47
N HIS A 38 -5.08 9.25 -3.32
CA HIS A 38 -5.50 8.47 -2.16
C HIS A 38 -6.82 7.72 -2.43
N ILE A 39 -7.81 8.38 -3.02
CA ILE A 39 -9.10 7.74 -3.37
C ILE A 39 -8.89 6.65 -4.42
N VAL A 40 -8.12 6.93 -5.47
CA VAL A 40 -7.77 5.93 -6.50
C VAL A 40 -7.05 4.75 -5.86
N GLY A 41 -6.13 5.01 -4.94
CA GLY A 41 -5.40 3.95 -4.25
C GLY A 41 -6.25 3.08 -3.33
N LEU A 42 -7.19 3.68 -2.59
CA LEU A 42 -8.17 2.92 -1.80
C LEU A 42 -9.07 2.08 -2.73
N GLY A 43 -9.53 2.64 -3.86
CA GLY A 43 -10.31 1.90 -4.85
C GLY A 43 -9.54 0.70 -5.41
N PHE A 44 -8.28 0.91 -5.77
CA PHE A 44 -7.39 -0.16 -6.21
C PHE A 44 -7.22 -1.25 -5.14
N ALA A 45 -7.00 -0.87 -3.88
CA ALA A 45 -6.87 -1.81 -2.76
C ALA A 45 -8.13 -2.66 -2.54
N VAL A 46 -9.32 -2.08 -2.74
CA VAL A 46 -10.58 -2.82 -2.65
C VAL A 46 -10.73 -3.80 -3.81
N ILE A 47 -10.41 -3.38 -5.04
CA ILE A 47 -10.49 -4.24 -6.23
C ILE A 47 -9.63 -5.48 -6.03
N ILE A 48 -8.35 -5.33 -5.67
CA ILE A 48 -7.46 -6.49 -5.49
C ILE A 48 -7.97 -7.44 -4.39
N GLN A 49 -8.56 -6.92 -3.32
CA GLN A 49 -9.12 -7.73 -2.24
C GLN A 49 -10.36 -8.51 -2.67
N ILE A 50 -11.26 -7.89 -3.45
CA ILE A 50 -12.48 -8.53 -3.96
C ILE A 50 -12.13 -9.69 -4.89
N PHE A 51 -11.15 -9.49 -5.77
CA PHE A 51 -10.71 -10.52 -6.70
C PHE A 51 -9.75 -11.56 -6.08
N GLY A 52 -9.38 -11.38 -4.80
CA GLY A 52 -8.42 -12.25 -4.13
C GLY A 52 -7.03 -12.22 -4.77
N TRP A 53 -6.68 -11.11 -5.42
CA TRP A 53 -5.40 -10.95 -6.10
C TRP A 53 -4.32 -10.44 -5.14
N TYR A 54 -3.11 -10.93 -5.34
CA TYR A 54 -1.93 -10.32 -4.74
C TYR A 54 -1.64 -8.96 -5.40
N CYS A 55 -0.98 -8.08 -4.66
CA CYS A 55 -0.55 -6.79 -5.20
C CYS A 55 0.38 -7.01 -6.41
N PRO A 56 0.20 -6.30 -7.55
CA PRO A 56 1.11 -6.39 -8.70
C PRO A 56 2.59 -6.18 -8.35
N LEU A 57 2.88 -5.38 -7.31
CA LEU A 57 4.23 -5.14 -6.82
C LEU A 57 4.85 -6.42 -6.24
N THR A 58 4.06 -7.31 -5.63
CA THR A 58 4.55 -8.61 -5.14
C THR A 58 5.00 -9.51 -6.28
N TYR A 59 4.22 -9.58 -7.37
CA TYR A 59 4.64 -10.34 -8.56
C TYR A 59 5.93 -9.78 -9.16
N LEU A 60 6.04 -8.45 -9.25
CA LEU A 60 7.24 -7.78 -9.75
C LEU A 60 8.45 -8.04 -8.84
N GLU A 61 8.28 -7.98 -7.52
CA GLU A 61 9.32 -8.28 -6.54
C GLU A 61 9.85 -9.71 -6.70
N VAL A 62 8.94 -10.70 -6.70
CA VAL A 62 9.30 -12.12 -6.86
C VAL A 62 10.03 -12.35 -8.18
N TRP A 63 9.54 -11.76 -9.26
CA TRP A 63 10.17 -11.85 -10.58
C TRP A 63 11.60 -11.26 -10.57
N LEU A 64 11.80 -10.09 -9.94
CA LEU A 64 13.12 -9.47 -9.80
C LEU A 64 14.06 -10.33 -8.94
N ARG A 65 13.56 -10.90 -7.84
CA ARG A 65 14.35 -11.79 -6.96
C ARG A 65 14.79 -13.06 -7.67
N GLN A 66 13.88 -13.70 -8.42
CA GLN A 66 14.19 -14.87 -9.25
C GLN A 66 15.25 -14.56 -10.32
N ARG A 67 15.23 -13.34 -10.88
CA ARG A 67 16.23 -12.91 -11.87
C ARG A 67 17.60 -12.63 -11.24
N HIS A 68 17.64 -12.28 -9.95
CA HIS A 68 18.88 -12.06 -9.22
C HIS A 68 19.57 -13.37 -8.84
N ASP A 69 18.85 -14.27 -8.17
CA ASP A 69 19.34 -15.57 -7.75
C ASP A 69 18.16 -16.55 -7.56
N PRO A 70 18.00 -17.55 -8.46
CA PRO A 70 16.89 -18.51 -8.38
C PRO A 70 16.94 -19.44 -7.16
N LEU A 71 18.10 -19.59 -6.50
CA LEU A 71 18.32 -20.58 -5.43
C LEU A 71 18.20 -19.97 -4.03
N LEU A 72 18.17 -18.64 -3.90
CA LEU A 72 18.03 -17.95 -2.62
C LEU A 72 16.56 -17.59 -2.37
N ALA A 73 15.93 -18.29 -1.42
CA ALA A 73 14.58 -17.97 -0.93
C ALA A 73 14.49 -16.54 -0.36
N TYR A 74 15.60 -15.98 0.13
CA TYR A 74 15.72 -14.60 0.57
C TYR A 74 17.04 -14.00 0.11
N SER A 75 16.96 -12.94 -0.70
CA SER A 75 18.13 -12.23 -1.23
C SER A 75 18.13 -10.74 -0.85
N GLY A 76 17.25 -10.30 0.05
CA GLY A 76 17.13 -8.90 0.47
C GLY A 76 18.21 -8.45 1.46
N SER A 77 18.28 -7.14 1.70
CA SER A 77 19.12 -6.57 2.79
C SER A 77 18.45 -6.69 4.16
N PHE A 78 19.23 -6.65 5.25
CA PHE A 78 18.72 -6.80 6.62
C PHE A 78 17.50 -5.91 6.93
N ILE A 79 17.50 -4.63 6.52
CA ILE A 79 16.37 -3.72 6.72
C ILE A 79 15.15 -4.16 5.90
N MET A 80 15.37 -4.53 4.64
CA MET A 80 14.29 -5.00 3.76
C MET A 80 13.65 -6.29 4.26
N HIS A 81 14.39 -7.13 5.00
CA HIS A 81 13.83 -8.31 5.67
C HIS A 81 12.67 -7.94 6.60
N TYR A 82 12.84 -6.89 7.41
CA TYR A 82 11.79 -6.46 8.34
C TYR A 82 10.65 -5.77 7.62
N ILE A 83 10.92 -4.93 6.62
CA ILE A 83 9.88 -4.30 5.81
C ILE A 83 9.04 -5.35 5.10
N GLU A 84 9.67 -6.36 4.50
CA GLU A 84 9.01 -7.49 3.85
C GLU A 84 8.10 -8.24 4.83
N LYS A 85 8.57 -8.50 6.05
CA LYS A 85 7.77 -9.13 7.11
C LYS A 85 6.56 -8.29 7.52
N PHE A 86 6.64 -6.97 7.46
CA PHE A 86 5.49 -6.09 7.70
C PHE A 86 4.50 -6.11 6.52
N VAL A 87 5.00 -6.08 5.28
CA VAL A 87 4.18 -6.09 4.07
C VAL A 87 3.43 -7.42 3.91
N TYR A 88 4.10 -8.54 4.18
CA TYR A 88 3.54 -9.89 4.06
C TYR A 88 3.07 -10.46 5.41
N ILE A 89 2.52 -9.61 6.28
CA ILE A 89 1.92 -10.10 7.51
C ILE A 89 0.76 -11.04 7.19
N GLU A 90 0.81 -12.26 7.72
CA GLU A 90 -0.23 -13.27 7.50
C GLU A 90 -1.47 -12.93 8.31
N LEU A 91 -2.34 -12.12 7.71
CA LEU A 91 -3.67 -11.84 8.22
C LEU A 91 -4.72 -12.55 7.35
N PRO A 92 -5.78 -13.10 7.95
CA PRO A 92 -6.93 -13.59 7.20
C PRO A 92 -7.48 -12.50 6.26
N PRO A 93 -7.83 -12.83 5.00
CA PRO A 93 -8.30 -11.85 4.03
C PRO A 93 -9.49 -11.01 4.52
N TRP A 94 -10.39 -11.60 5.32
CA TRP A 94 -11.52 -10.88 5.89
C TRP A 94 -11.09 -9.80 6.89
N ILE A 95 -9.99 -9.98 7.63
CA ILE A 95 -9.46 -8.96 8.54
C ILE A 95 -8.94 -7.78 7.72
N ILE A 96 -8.18 -8.04 6.66
CA ILE A 96 -7.65 -7.00 5.77
C ILE A 96 -8.80 -6.22 5.14
N PHE A 97 -9.87 -6.90 4.74
CA PHE A 97 -11.07 -6.28 4.20
C PHE A 97 -11.77 -5.37 5.21
N VAL A 98 -11.96 -5.84 6.45
CA VAL A 98 -12.54 -5.02 7.53
C VAL A 98 -11.67 -3.80 7.83
N LEU A 99 -10.34 -3.95 7.92
CA LEU A 99 -9.42 -2.84 8.14
C LEU A 99 -9.47 -1.82 7.00
N THR A 100 -9.51 -2.28 5.75
CA THR A 100 -9.64 -1.43 4.57
C THR A 100 -10.97 -0.66 4.58
N PHE A 101 -12.06 -1.34 4.95
CA PHE A 101 -13.37 -0.72 5.07
C PHE A 101 -13.40 0.37 6.15
N ILE A 102 -12.82 0.11 7.32
CA ILE A 102 -12.66 1.11 8.39
C ILE A 102 -11.84 2.31 7.89
N LEU A 103 -10.73 2.07 7.18
CA LEU A 103 -9.92 3.13 6.59
C LEU A 103 -10.72 3.99 5.60
N ILE A 104 -11.57 3.38 4.77
CA ILE A 104 -12.43 4.11 3.83
C ILE A 104 -13.42 5.00 4.59
N LEU A 105 -14.08 4.48 5.63
CA LEU A 105 -15.04 5.26 6.43
C LEU A 105 -14.36 6.45 7.12
N LEU A 106 -13.21 6.22 7.74
CA LEU A 106 -12.41 7.29 8.37
C LEU A 106 -11.97 8.34 7.35
N SER A 107 -11.52 7.89 6.17
CA SER A 107 -11.09 8.78 5.08
C SER A 107 -12.25 9.64 4.56
N ALA A 108 -13.42 9.03 4.36
CA ALA A 108 -14.64 9.72 3.95
C ALA A 108 -15.06 10.76 4.99
N TYR A 109 -15.02 10.41 6.27
CA TYR A 109 -15.30 11.35 7.36
C TYR A 109 -14.35 12.55 7.36
N ILE A 110 -13.04 12.32 7.24
CA ILE A 110 -12.03 13.40 7.19
C ILE A 110 -12.28 14.33 6.00
N TYR A 111 -12.52 13.78 4.81
CA TYR A 111 -12.79 14.58 3.61
C TYR A 111 -14.11 15.35 3.70
N TYR A 112 -15.15 14.75 4.27
CA TYR A 112 -16.44 15.42 4.48
C TYR A 112 -16.33 16.57 5.49
N ALA A 113 -15.69 16.32 6.64
CA ALA A 113 -15.48 17.34 7.68
C ALA A 113 -14.71 18.56 7.12
N ARG A 114 -13.69 18.32 6.28
CA ARG A 114 -12.94 19.39 5.62
C ARG A 114 -13.81 20.21 4.67
N ASN A 115 -14.63 19.55 3.83
CA ASN A 115 -15.51 20.24 2.90
C ASN A 115 -16.54 21.13 3.63
N LYS A 116 -17.10 20.65 4.75
CA LYS A 116 -18.03 21.44 5.58
C LYS A 116 -17.37 22.69 6.18
N HIS A 117 -16.10 22.61 6.55
CA HIS A 117 -15.34 23.76 7.04
C HIS A 117 -15.05 24.81 5.95
N VAL A 118 -14.83 24.38 4.70
CA VAL A 118 -14.62 25.31 3.57
C VAL A 118 -15.92 26.00 3.17
N SER A 119 -17.04 25.27 3.10
CA SER A 119 -18.36 25.83 2.72
C SER A 119 -18.92 26.85 3.73
N LYS A 120 -18.37 26.93 4.94
CA LYS A 120 -18.83 27.87 6.00
C LYS A 120 -17.99 29.15 6.09
N ARG A 121 -16.87 29.25 5.35
CA ARG A 121 -16.10 30.49 5.19
C ARG A 121 -16.53 31.20 3.94
#